data_AF-A0A848WAS0-F1
#
_entry.id   AF-A0A848WAS0-F1
#
_cell.length_a   1.000
_cell.length_b   1.000
_cell.length_c   1.000
_cell.angle_alpha   90.00
_cell.angle_beta   90.00
_cell.angle_gamma   90.00
#
_symmetry.space_group_name_H-M   'P 1'
#
loop_
_entity.id
_entity.type
_entity.pdbx_description
1 polymer ?
#
loop_
_entity_poly.entity_id
_entity_poly.type
_entity_poly.pdbx_seq_one_letter_code
_entity_poly.pdbx_strand_id
1 'polypeptide(L)'
;MPKPDFQPANFLDVRLASVSEVPTPWLCLQEDLRRAGLDPANVARLANGSMAENVAEFQIGNVDVVQVYQPYAEELLRGGAHIWYAAATRGPTSYTSLFTTRQRFEAAPETMAALTCGLYQTLQWLIAAPPEMVAETISIYFPDVSHDLLTACIARYQTLQIWNQTPVLSPAGFERLQASCLSGGLITRDTPYEACVDNRYAEAAVTAVSKTM
;
A
#
# COMPACT_ATOMS: atom_id res chain seq x y z
N MET A 1 2.02 22.07 10.69
CA MET A 1 1.97 22.95 9.50
C MET A 1 1.96 22.11 8.24
N PRO A 2 1.21 22.52 7.20
CA PRO A 2 1.25 21.85 5.90
C PRO A 2 2.61 22.07 5.22
N LYS A 3 3.05 21.10 4.40
CA LYS A 3 4.28 21.18 3.61
C LYS A 3 4.01 20.61 2.21
N PRO A 4 3.31 21.35 1.33
CA PRO A 4 2.83 20.84 0.04
C PRO A 4 3.97 20.47 -0.93
N ASP A 5 5.13 21.10 -0.78
CA ASP A 5 6.31 20.85 -1.62
C ASP A 5 7.31 19.89 -0.95
N PHE A 6 6.83 18.99 -0.07
CA PHE A 6 7.70 18.02 0.58
C PHE A 6 8.33 17.07 -0.45
N GLN A 7 9.65 17.04 -0.49
CA GLN A 7 10.46 16.19 -1.37
C GLN A 7 11.23 15.14 -0.57
N PRO A 8 11.70 14.04 -1.19
CA PRO A 8 12.49 13.01 -0.50
C PRO A 8 13.67 13.57 0.31
N ALA A 9 14.35 14.62 -0.17
CA ALA A 9 15.46 15.27 0.54
C ALA A 9 15.07 15.81 1.92
N ASN A 10 13.82 16.22 2.10
CA ASN A 10 13.35 16.75 3.38
C ASN A 10 13.27 15.70 4.50
N PHE A 11 13.34 14.40 4.18
CA PHE A 11 13.45 13.35 5.21
C PHE A 11 14.78 13.40 5.96
N LEU A 12 15.81 14.06 5.42
CA LEU A 12 17.10 14.22 6.10
C LEU A 12 17.08 15.29 7.20
N ASP A 13 16.07 16.18 7.18
CA ASP A 13 15.95 17.30 8.12
C ASP A 13 14.95 17.04 9.25
N VAL A 14 14.41 15.83 9.35
CA VAL A 14 13.31 15.48 10.27
C VAL A 14 13.58 14.16 10.99
N ARG A 15 13.03 14.05 12.20
CA ARG A 15 12.96 12.78 12.93
C ARG A 15 11.74 12.00 12.46
N LEU A 16 11.97 10.85 11.84
CA LEU A 16 10.94 9.97 11.31
C LEU A 16 10.71 8.78 12.25
N ALA A 17 9.47 8.56 12.68
CA ALA A 17 9.07 7.26 13.21
C ALA A 17 8.46 6.39 12.10
N SER A 18 9.06 5.23 11.85
CA SER A 18 8.56 4.26 10.87
C SER A 18 7.94 3.06 11.57
N VAL A 19 6.86 2.52 11.00
CA VAL A 19 6.23 1.28 11.47
C VAL A 19 7.22 0.10 11.51
N SER A 20 7.20 -0.66 12.62
CA SER A 20 7.94 -1.91 12.78
C SER A 20 7.13 -3.17 12.44
N GLU A 21 5.79 -3.08 12.48
CA GLU A 21 4.85 -4.20 12.25
C GLU A 21 4.95 -4.80 10.84
N VAL A 22 5.35 -3.98 9.86
CA VAL A 22 5.58 -4.40 8.48
C VAL A 22 6.84 -3.74 7.92
N PRO A 23 7.73 -4.48 7.23
CA PRO A 23 8.97 -3.90 6.72
C PRO A 23 8.78 -3.06 5.45
N THR A 24 7.75 -3.37 4.65
CA THR A 24 7.55 -2.83 3.30
C THR A 24 7.53 -1.30 3.20
N PRO A 25 6.87 -0.53 4.09
CA PRO A 25 6.88 0.92 4.05
C PRO A 25 8.27 1.55 4.11
N TRP A 26 9.12 1.02 5.01
CA TRP A 26 10.49 1.50 5.13
C TRP A 26 11.32 1.07 3.93
N LEU A 27 11.21 -0.18 3.48
CA LEU A 27 11.92 -0.67 2.28
C LEU A 27 11.64 0.20 1.04
N CYS A 28 10.36 0.53 0.81
CA CYS A 28 9.99 1.38 -0.34
C CYS A 28 10.48 2.82 -0.17
N LEU A 29 10.43 3.38 1.05
CA LEU A 29 10.96 4.72 1.30
C LEU A 29 12.49 4.77 1.13
N GLN A 30 13.22 3.75 1.58
CA GLN A 30 14.66 3.65 1.34
C GLN A 30 14.99 3.68 -0.15
N GLU A 31 14.22 2.96 -0.95
CA GLU A 31 14.38 2.95 -2.40
C GLU A 31 14.07 4.30 -3.04
N ASP A 32 13.01 5.00 -2.59
CA ASP A 32 12.70 6.35 -3.06
C ASP A 32 13.84 7.33 -2.79
N LEU A 33 14.39 7.28 -1.57
CA LEU A 33 15.51 8.11 -1.16
C LEU A 33 16.74 7.84 -2.04
N ARG A 34 17.08 6.57 -2.28
CA ARG A 34 18.20 6.21 -3.16
C ARG A 34 18.00 6.66 -4.60
N ARG A 35 16.77 6.54 -5.13
CA ARG A 35 16.42 7.06 -6.47
C ARG A 35 16.54 8.58 -6.56
N ALA A 36 16.37 9.28 -5.44
CA ALA A 36 16.62 10.71 -5.32
C ALA A 36 18.10 11.06 -5.05
N GLY A 37 19.02 10.08 -5.05
CA GLY A 37 20.45 10.29 -4.79
C GLY A 37 20.81 10.48 -3.32
N LEU A 38 19.93 10.06 -2.40
CA LEU A 38 20.09 10.22 -0.95
C LEU A 38 20.44 8.89 -0.31
N ASP A 39 21.22 8.94 0.77
CA ASP A 39 21.50 7.77 1.61
C ASP A 39 20.44 7.64 2.71
N PRO A 40 19.62 6.56 2.73
CA PRO A 40 18.64 6.35 3.79
C PRO A 40 19.22 6.22 5.19
N ALA A 41 20.52 5.89 5.33
CA ALA A 41 21.20 5.84 6.62
C ALA A 41 21.29 7.21 7.30
N ASN A 42 21.16 8.30 6.54
CA ASN A 42 21.18 9.67 7.07
C ASN A 42 19.83 10.14 7.60
N VAL A 43 18.76 9.36 7.45
CA VAL A 43 17.44 9.69 8.04
C VAL A 43 17.48 9.42 9.53
N ALA A 44 17.18 10.43 10.35
CA ALA A 44 17.02 10.28 11.79
C ALA A 44 15.76 9.46 12.10
N ARG A 45 15.91 8.14 12.20
CA ARG A 45 14.78 7.19 12.23
C ARG A 45 14.60 6.51 13.58
N LEU A 46 13.38 6.57 14.12
CA LEU A 46 12.87 5.69 15.17
C LEU A 46 12.16 4.50 14.51
N ALA A 47 12.64 3.27 14.76
CA ALA A 47 12.26 2.09 13.98
C ALA A 47 11.54 0.99 14.77
N ASN A 48 11.33 1.17 16.08
CA ASN A 48 10.95 0.06 16.97
C ASN A 48 9.46 0.06 17.33
N GLY A 49 8.74 1.17 17.13
CA GLY A 49 7.33 1.30 17.53
C GLY A 49 6.34 0.76 16.50
N SER A 50 5.23 0.25 17.01
CA SER A 50 3.98 0.07 16.27
C SER A 50 3.46 1.41 15.74
N MET A 51 2.52 1.41 14.79
CA MET A 51 1.91 2.65 14.31
C MET A 51 1.27 3.46 15.44
N ALA A 52 0.61 2.81 16.41
CA ALA A 52 0.02 3.49 17.57
C ALA A 52 1.08 4.16 18.46
N GLU A 53 2.18 3.46 18.77
CA GLU A 53 3.28 4.04 19.55
C GLU A 53 3.94 5.19 18.79
N ASN A 54 4.16 5.05 17.49
CA ASN A 54 4.74 6.11 16.66
C ASN A 54 3.84 7.36 16.62
N VAL A 55 2.51 7.18 16.56
CA VAL A 55 1.52 8.26 16.69
C VAL A 55 1.65 8.96 18.05
N ALA A 56 1.79 8.20 19.14
CA ALA A 56 1.97 8.77 20.47
C ALA A 56 3.27 9.59 20.58
N GLU A 57 4.38 9.06 20.06
CA GLU A 57 5.68 9.77 20.00
C GLU A 57 5.60 11.09 19.21
N PHE A 58 4.83 11.09 18.12
CA PHE A 58 4.57 12.31 17.34
C PHE A 58 3.73 13.32 18.12
N GLN A 59 2.67 12.88 18.79
CA GLN A 59 1.80 13.76 19.57
C GLN A 59 2.52 14.46 20.73
N ILE A 60 3.53 13.82 21.32
CA ILE A 60 4.35 14.42 22.38
C ILE A 60 5.60 15.16 21.86
N GLY A 61 5.82 15.18 20.54
CA GLY A 61 6.89 15.95 19.90
C GLY A 61 8.27 15.28 19.90
N ASN A 62 8.35 13.97 20.17
CA ASN A 62 9.61 13.21 20.13
C ASN A 62 10.06 12.86 18.71
N VAL A 63 9.14 12.91 17.74
CA VAL A 63 9.42 12.82 16.30
C VAL A 63 8.66 13.90 15.55
N ASP A 64 9.14 14.25 14.36
CA ASP A 64 8.57 15.31 13.54
C ASP A 64 7.61 14.76 12.47
N VAL A 65 7.80 13.51 12.07
CA VAL A 65 7.01 12.81 11.05
C VAL A 65 6.78 11.35 11.45
N VAL A 66 5.60 10.81 11.13
CA VAL A 66 5.26 9.39 11.28
C VAL A 66 4.88 8.77 9.95
N GLN A 67 5.30 7.52 9.73
CA GLN A 67 4.85 6.69 8.62
C GLN A 67 3.81 5.69 9.12
N VAL A 68 2.54 5.89 8.73
CA VAL A 68 1.39 5.11 9.18
C VAL A 68 0.41 4.83 8.05
N TYR A 69 -0.44 3.82 8.21
CA TYR A 69 -1.61 3.57 7.36
C TYR A 69 -2.89 4.14 7.98
N GLN A 70 -4.02 3.93 7.30
CA GLN A 70 -5.33 4.10 7.92
C GLN A 70 -5.56 3.03 9.00
N PRO A 71 -6.28 3.36 10.09
CA PRO A 71 -7.00 4.61 10.34
C PRO A 71 -6.16 5.76 10.94
N TYR A 72 -4.94 5.47 11.41
CA TYR A 72 -4.10 6.44 12.12
C TYR A 72 -3.84 7.74 11.35
N ALA A 73 -3.67 7.67 10.03
CA ALA A 73 -3.49 8.85 9.20
C ALA A 73 -4.71 9.80 9.27
N GLU A 74 -5.93 9.27 9.23
CA GLU A 74 -7.16 10.05 9.33
C GLU A 74 -7.39 10.58 10.75
N GLU A 75 -7.07 9.80 11.79
CA GLU A 75 -7.13 10.25 13.18
C GLU A 75 -6.22 11.46 13.42
N LEU A 76 -4.97 11.40 12.94
CA LEU A 76 -4.02 12.50 13.03
C LEU A 76 -4.51 13.74 12.27
N LEU A 77 -5.10 13.58 11.09
CA LEU A 77 -5.67 14.69 10.32
C LEU A 77 -6.82 15.38 11.06
N ARG A 78 -7.69 14.61 11.71
CA ARG A 78 -8.76 15.16 12.58
C ARG A 78 -8.19 15.92 13.77
N GLY A 79 -7.02 15.50 14.27
CA GLY A 79 -6.23 16.20 15.28
C GLY A 79 -5.44 17.41 14.79
N GLY A 80 -5.54 17.77 13.50
CA GLY A 80 -4.86 18.93 12.92
C GLY A 80 -3.45 18.66 12.38
N ALA A 81 -3.02 17.39 12.28
CA ALA A 81 -1.81 17.03 11.56
C ALA A 81 -1.99 17.23 10.04
N HIS A 82 -0.93 17.01 9.27
CA HIS A 82 -0.97 17.13 7.81
C HIS A 82 -0.24 15.98 7.14
N ILE A 83 -0.74 15.54 5.98
CA ILE A 83 0.00 14.62 5.11
C ILE A 83 1.06 15.42 4.35
N TRP A 84 2.33 15.11 4.58
CA TRP A 84 3.45 15.67 3.81
C TRP A 84 3.82 14.79 2.63
N TYR A 85 3.67 13.46 2.76
CA TYR A 85 4.02 12.52 1.72
C TYR A 85 3.03 11.35 1.69
N ALA A 86 2.29 11.24 0.59
CA ALA A 86 1.41 10.11 0.34
C ALA A 86 2.16 9.05 -0.49
N ALA A 87 2.52 7.92 0.11
CA ALA A 87 3.31 6.88 -0.57
C ALA A 87 2.67 6.33 -1.86
N ALA A 88 1.35 6.51 -2.04
CA ALA A 88 0.64 6.17 -3.27
C ALA A 88 1.14 6.95 -4.50
N THR A 89 1.71 8.15 -4.32
CA THR A 89 2.24 8.97 -5.43
C THR A 89 3.55 8.44 -6.00
N ARG A 90 4.18 7.45 -5.34
CA ARG A 90 5.37 6.75 -5.85
C ARG A 90 5.13 6.12 -7.22
N GLY A 91 3.89 5.76 -7.55
CA GLY A 91 3.56 4.93 -8.70
C GLY A 91 3.47 3.44 -8.35
N PRO A 92 3.26 2.57 -9.35
CA PRO A 92 2.90 1.17 -9.12
C PRO A 92 3.91 0.46 -8.22
N THR A 93 3.42 -0.15 -7.15
CA THR A 93 4.21 -1.00 -6.25
C THR A 93 3.31 -2.12 -5.74
N SER A 94 3.64 -3.37 -6.06
CA SER A 94 2.75 -4.52 -5.82
C SER A 94 2.74 -4.98 -4.36
N TYR A 95 2.19 -4.15 -3.46
CA TYR A 95 2.25 -4.35 -2.00
C TYR A 95 1.52 -5.61 -1.50
N THR A 96 0.32 -5.86 -2.01
CA THR A 96 -0.52 -6.99 -1.58
C THR A 96 -0.86 -7.85 -2.79
N SER A 97 -0.63 -9.15 -2.68
CA SER A 97 -0.92 -10.11 -3.74
C SER A 97 -1.30 -11.46 -3.14
N LEU A 98 -2.16 -12.20 -3.84
CA LEU A 98 -2.46 -13.59 -3.54
C LEU A 98 -1.49 -14.48 -4.32
N PHE A 99 -0.89 -15.46 -3.65
CA PHE A 99 0.02 -16.40 -4.27
C PHE A 99 -0.28 -17.82 -3.80
N THR A 100 0.06 -18.79 -4.64
CA THR A 100 -0.06 -20.21 -4.34
C THR A 100 1.11 -20.98 -4.96
N THR A 101 1.23 -22.27 -4.67
CA THR A 101 2.26 -23.09 -5.29
C THR A 101 1.93 -23.33 -6.77
N ARG A 102 2.96 -23.47 -7.61
CA ARG A 102 2.78 -23.80 -9.04
C ARG A 102 1.93 -25.06 -9.23
N GLN A 103 2.14 -26.08 -8.39
CA GLN A 103 1.33 -27.29 -8.41
C GLN A 103 -0.16 -27.01 -8.19
N ARG A 104 -0.51 -26.18 -7.19
CA ARG A 104 -1.89 -25.83 -6.91
C ARG A 104 -2.51 -24.97 -8.01
N PHE A 105 -1.73 -24.05 -8.58
CA PHE A 105 -2.16 -23.18 -9.68
C PHE A 105 -2.58 -24.00 -10.90
N GLU A 106 -1.78 -24.99 -11.30
CA GLU A 106 -2.07 -25.87 -12.45
C GLU A 106 -3.17 -26.90 -12.16
N ALA A 107 -3.26 -27.41 -10.93
CA ALA A 107 -4.22 -28.47 -10.58
C ALA A 107 -5.66 -27.98 -10.35
N ALA A 108 -5.89 -26.68 -10.21
CA ALA A 108 -7.20 -26.12 -9.87
C ALA A 108 -7.61 -24.93 -10.77
N PRO A 109 -7.61 -25.08 -12.11
CA PRO A 109 -7.81 -23.97 -13.04
C PRO A 109 -9.16 -23.26 -12.87
N GLU A 110 -10.22 -24.02 -12.60
CA GLU A 110 -11.56 -23.46 -12.35
C GLU A 110 -11.60 -22.62 -11.09
N THR A 111 -10.92 -23.06 -10.02
CA THR A 111 -10.80 -22.30 -8.77
C THR A 111 -10.02 -21.00 -8.98
N MET A 112 -8.90 -21.05 -9.70
CA MET A 112 -8.09 -19.86 -9.98
C MET A 112 -8.88 -18.85 -10.83
N ALA A 113 -9.60 -19.32 -11.84
CA ALA A 113 -10.46 -18.48 -12.67
C ALA A 113 -11.60 -17.84 -11.85
N ALA A 114 -12.31 -18.64 -11.02
CA ALA A 114 -13.40 -18.15 -10.20
C ALA A 114 -12.94 -17.11 -9.17
N LEU A 115 -11.84 -17.39 -8.47
CA LEU A 115 -11.23 -16.47 -7.50
C LEU A 115 -10.83 -15.14 -8.17
N THR A 116 -10.17 -15.22 -9.32
CA THR A 116 -9.69 -14.03 -10.03
C THR A 116 -10.83 -13.20 -10.62
N CYS A 117 -11.88 -13.86 -11.12
CA CYS A 117 -13.09 -13.19 -11.59
C CYS A 117 -13.82 -12.48 -10.44
N GLY A 118 -13.96 -13.14 -9.28
CA GLY A 118 -14.52 -12.52 -8.08
C GLY A 118 -13.71 -11.31 -7.65
N LEU A 119 -12.38 -11.42 -7.59
CA LEU A 119 -11.50 -10.31 -7.26
C LEU A 119 -11.67 -9.14 -8.23
N TYR A 120 -11.78 -9.41 -9.54
CA TYR A 120 -11.98 -8.34 -10.52
C TYR A 120 -13.31 -7.61 -10.32
N GLN A 121 -14.41 -8.35 -10.11
CA GLN A 121 -15.72 -7.76 -9.84
C GLN A 121 -15.69 -6.93 -8.55
N THR A 122 -15.04 -7.43 -7.50
CA THR A 122 -14.84 -6.69 -6.25
C THR A 122 -14.03 -5.41 -6.47
N LEU A 123 -12.96 -5.44 -7.26
CA LEU A 123 -12.19 -4.23 -7.59
C LEU A 123 -13.05 -3.21 -8.34
N GLN A 124 -13.84 -3.64 -9.33
CA GLN A 124 -14.74 -2.74 -10.06
C GLN A 124 -15.77 -2.09 -9.13
N TRP A 125 -16.39 -2.90 -8.26
CA TRP A 125 -17.34 -2.40 -7.27
C TRP A 125 -16.67 -1.44 -6.29
N LEU A 126 -15.50 -1.78 -5.74
CA LEU A 126 -14.78 -0.98 -4.75
C LEU A 126 -14.37 0.40 -5.29
N ILE A 127 -14.04 0.47 -6.58
CA ILE A 127 -13.68 1.72 -7.26
C ILE A 127 -14.92 2.58 -7.53
N ALA A 128 -16.07 1.98 -7.86
CA ALA A 128 -17.27 2.69 -8.23
C ALA A 128 -18.21 3.03 -7.06
N ALA A 129 -18.18 2.24 -5.99
CA ALA A 129 -19.09 2.39 -4.86
C ALA A 129 -18.78 3.65 -4.03
N PRO A 130 -19.79 4.31 -3.45
CA PRO A 130 -19.57 5.38 -2.49
C PRO A 130 -18.77 4.90 -1.27
N PRO A 131 -17.87 5.71 -0.70
CA PRO A 131 -17.08 5.33 0.47
C PRO A 131 -17.90 4.81 1.65
N GLU A 132 -19.10 5.39 1.87
CA GLU A 132 -20.03 5.02 2.94
C GLU A 132 -20.51 3.58 2.78
N MET A 133 -20.88 3.20 1.56
CA MET A 133 -21.36 1.84 1.26
C MET A 133 -20.25 0.81 1.47
N VAL A 134 -19.02 1.14 1.09
CA VAL A 134 -17.86 0.29 1.32
C VAL A 134 -17.56 0.17 2.81
N ALA A 135 -17.60 1.28 3.55
CA ALA A 135 -17.39 1.30 5.00
C ALA A 135 -18.44 0.46 5.74
N GLU A 136 -19.72 0.59 5.39
CA GLU A 136 -20.81 -0.23 5.94
C GLU A 136 -20.55 -1.72 5.68
N THR A 137 -20.19 -2.07 4.44
CA THR A 137 -19.94 -3.46 4.01
C THR A 137 -18.84 -4.14 4.82
N ILE A 138 -17.77 -3.43 5.19
CA ILE A 138 -16.62 -3.99 5.89
C ILE A 138 -16.61 -3.71 7.40
N SER A 139 -17.60 -2.98 7.91
CA SER A 139 -17.65 -2.50 9.30
C SER A 139 -17.47 -3.60 10.36
N ILE A 140 -17.99 -4.81 10.09
CA ILE A 140 -17.86 -5.96 10.99
C ILE A 140 -16.41 -6.41 11.23
N TYR A 141 -15.49 -6.08 10.32
CA TYR A 141 -14.07 -6.40 10.45
C TYR A 141 -13.31 -5.33 11.24
N PHE A 142 -13.93 -4.18 11.52
CA PHE A 142 -13.33 -3.04 12.22
C PHE A 142 -14.26 -2.54 13.34
N PRO A 143 -14.60 -3.38 14.34
CA PRO A 143 -15.58 -3.03 15.37
C PRO A 143 -15.17 -1.82 16.21
N ASP A 144 -13.87 -1.54 16.31
CA ASP A 144 -13.31 -0.44 17.10
C ASP A 144 -13.17 0.88 16.30
N VAL A 145 -13.49 0.88 15.00
CA VAL A 145 -13.38 2.05 14.13
C VAL A 145 -14.77 2.59 13.84
N SER A 146 -15.02 3.87 14.19
CA SER A 146 -16.32 4.47 13.91
C SER A 146 -16.63 4.49 12.41
N HIS A 147 -17.91 4.37 12.06
CA HIS A 147 -18.35 4.38 10.66
C HIS A 147 -17.85 5.62 9.91
N ASP A 148 -17.90 6.79 10.53
CA ASP A 148 -17.43 8.05 9.95
C ASP A 148 -15.92 8.05 9.72
N LEU A 149 -15.13 7.44 10.63
CA LEU A 149 -13.69 7.29 10.47
C LEU A 149 -13.38 6.32 9.32
N LEU A 150 -14.05 5.17 9.29
CA LEU A 150 -13.89 4.17 8.25
C LEU A 150 -14.24 4.73 6.86
N THR A 151 -15.34 5.48 6.75
CA THR A 151 -15.77 6.17 5.53
C THR A 151 -14.68 7.11 5.01
N ALA A 152 -14.11 7.94 5.89
CA ALA A 152 -13.04 8.86 5.51
C ALA A 152 -11.73 8.13 5.12
N CYS A 153 -11.43 6.99 5.75
CA CYS A 153 -10.32 6.13 5.36
C CYS A 153 -10.50 5.60 3.94
N ILE A 154 -11.68 5.04 3.63
CA ILE A 154 -12.01 4.52 2.31
C ILE A 154 -11.99 5.63 1.26
N ALA A 155 -12.62 6.77 1.52
CA ALA A 155 -12.67 7.89 0.58
C ALA A 155 -11.27 8.35 0.15
N ARG A 156 -10.31 8.34 1.09
CA ARG A 156 -8.92 8.67 0.76
C ARG A 156 -8.22 7.59 -0.03
N TYR A 157 -8.43 6.32 0.30
CA TYR A 157 -7.88 5.22 -0.49
C TYR A 157 -8.41 5.22 -1.93
N GLN A 158 -9.69 5.56 -2.13
CA GLN A 158 -10.26 5.79 -3.47
C GLN A 158 -9.62 7.00 -4.15
N THR A 159 -9.49 8.14 -3.46
CA THR A 159 -8.86 9.36 -3.99
C THR A 159 -7.41 9.13 -4.40
N LEU A 160 -6.66 8.35 -3.62
CA LEU A 160 -5.28 7.98 -3.88
C LEU A 160 -5.14 6.84 -4.90
N GLN A 161 -6.26 6.25 -5.34
CA GLN A 161 -6.29 5.14 -6.29
C GLN A 161 -5.37 3.98 -5.89
N ILE A 162 -5.35 3.63 -4.60
CA ILE A 162 -4.41 2.63 -4.07
C ILE A 162 -4.72 1.19 -4.51
N TRP A 163 -5.97 0.93 -4.90
CA TRP A 163 -6.40 -0.37 -5.39
C TRP A 163 -6.24 -0.45 -6.90
N ASN A 164 -5.74 -1.58 -7.39
CA ASN A 164 -5.57 -1.81 -8.81
C ASN A 164 -6.93 -1.80 -9.53
N GLN A 165 -6.95 -1.26 -10.75
CA GLN A 165 -8.15 -1.29 -11.60
C GLN A 165 -8.45 -2.68 -12.15
N THR A 166 -7.48 -3.59 -12.16
CA THR A 166 -7.63 -4.97 -12.65
C THR A 166 -6.84 -5.91 -11.74
N PRO A 167 -7.14 -7.23 -11.72
CA PRO A 167 -6.33 -8.21 -11.00
C PRO A 167 -4.99 -8.50 -11.68
N VAL A 168 -4.68 -7.86 -12.82
CA VAL A 168 -3.41 -8.05 -13.53
C VAL A 168 -2.28 -7.48 -12.69
N LEU A 169 -1.36 -8.34 -12.27
CA LEU A 169 -0.20 -7.91 -11.51
C LEU A 169 0.80 -7.28 -12.47
N SER A 170 1.00 -5.96 -12.43
CA SER A 170 1.88 -5.30 -13.40
C SER A 170 3.38 -5.65 -13.22
N PRO A 171 4.16 -5.82 -14.30
CA PRO A 171 5.62 -5.94 -14.22
C PRO A 171 6.27 -4.76 -13.50
N ALA A 172 5.87 -3.53 -13.83
CA ALA A 172 6.42 -2.32 -13.21
C ALA A 172 6.22 -2.29 -11.68
N GLY A 173 5.04 -2.69 -11.19
CA GLY A 173 4.77 -2.77 -9.75
C GLY A 173 5.54 -3.88 -9.04
N PHE A 174 5.75 -5.02 -9.71
CA PHE A 174 6.56 -6.12 -9.20
C PHE A 174 8.04 -5.72 -9.12
N GLU A 175 8.59 -5.19 -10.21
CA GLU A 175 9.98 -4.73 -10.30
C GLU A 175 10.28 -3.61 -9.30
N ARG A 176 9.34 -2.68 -9.09
CA ARG A 176 9.51 -1.61 -8.09
C ARG A 176 9.56 -2.15 -6.66
N LEU A 177 8.68 -3.08 -6.32
CA LEU A 177 8.74 -3.72 -4.99
C LEU A 177 10.01 -4.56 -4.84
N GLN A 178 10.39 -5.32 -5.86
CA GLN A 178 11.62 -6.11 -5.88
C GLN A 178 12.86 -5.24 -5.70
N ALA A 179 12.95 -4.10 -6.39
CA ALA A 179 14.03 -3.14 -6.22
C ALA A 179 14.11 -2.63 -4.77
N SER A 180 12.95 -2.35 -4.17
CA SER A 180 12.86 -1.96 -2.76
C SER A 180 13.34 -3.05 -1.79
N CYS A 181 12.96 -4.29 -2.04
CA CYS A 181 13.40 -5.44 -1.25
C CYS A 181 14.90 -5.70 -1.40
N LEU A 182 15.46 -5.55 -2.59
CA LEU A 182 16.89 -5.70 -2.86
C LEU A 182 17.70 -4.58 -2.18
N SER A 183 17.34 -3.33 -2.45
CA SER A 183 18.09 -2.19 -1.93
C SER A 183 17.95 -2.07 -0.42
N GLY A 184 16.82 -2.47 0.15
CA GLY A 184 16.61 -2.57 1.59
C GLY A 184 17.20 -3.83 2.23
N GLY A 185 17.77 -4.75 1.45
CA GLY A 185 18.47 -5.95 1.96
C GLY A 185 17.54 -7.08 2.45
N LEU A 186 16.24 -7.03 2.15
CA LEU A 186 15.30 -8.10 2.47
C LEU A 186 15.55 -9.36 1.62
N ILE A 187 15.96 -9.16 0.36
CA ILE A 187 16.36 -10.24 -0.55
C ILE A 187 17.76 -9.95 -1.10
N THR A 188 18.51 -11.00 -1.42
CA THR A 188 19.89 -10.90 -1.92
C THR A 188 20.03 -11.10 -3.42
N ARG A 189 18.94 -11.48 -4.10
CA ARG A 189 18.90 -11.71 -5.55
C ARG A 189 17.54 -11.31 -6.11
N ASP A 190 17.52 -10.88 -7.36
CA ASP A 190 16.29 -10.71 -8.11
C ASP A 190 15.73 -12.07 -8.55
N THR A 191 14.52 -12.02 -9.08
CA THR A 191 13.78 -13.14 -9.66
C THR A 191 12.98 -12.57 -10.83
N PRO A 192 13.07 -13.15 -12.03
CA PRO A 192 12.32 -12.68 -13.18
C PRO A 192 10.82 -12.66 -12.90
N TYR A 193 10.13 -11.64 -13.37
CA TYR A 193 8.70 -11.46 -13.19
C TYR A 193 7.91 -12.71 -13.66
N GLU A 194 8.25 -13.25 -14.83
CA GLU A 194 7.60 -14.42 -15.44
C GLU A 194 7.86 -15.72 -14.67
N ALA A 195 8.88 -15.76 -13.82
CA ALA A 195 9.12 -16.91 -12.95
C ALA A 195 8.14 -16.95 -11.76
N CYS A 196 7.61 -15.79 -11.37
CA CYS A 196 6.74 -15.61 -10.21
C CYS A 196 5.28 -15.35 -10.57
N VAL A 197 5.01 -14.79 -11.75
CA VAL A 197 3.70 -14.24 -12.11
C VAL A 197 3.15 -14.91 -13.36
N ASP A 198 1.91 -15.38 -13.24
CA ASP A 198 1.12 -15.90 -14.36
C ASP A 198 -0.25 -15.21 -14.35
N ASN A 199 -0.45 -14.28 -15.29
CA ASN A 199 -1.64 -13.44 -15.38
C ASN A 199 -2.77 -14.07 -16.21
N ARG A 200 -2.67 -15.32 -16.67
CA ARG A 200 -3.66 -15.89 -17.60
C ARG A 200 -5.11 -15.77 -17.12
N TYR A 201 -5.35 -15.95 -15.81
CA TYR A 201 -6.68 -15.83 -15.21
C TYR A 201 -7.10 -14.38 -15.02
N ALA A 202 -6.15 -13.48 -14.73
CA ALA A 202 -6.40 -12.06 -14.59
C ALA A 202 -6.80 -11.42 -15.93
N GLU A 203 -6.06 -11.72 -16.99
CA GLU A 203 -6.34 -11.27 -18.36
C GLU A 203 -7.68 -11.81 -18.89
N ALA A 204 -7.96 -13.09 -18.62
CA ALA A 204 -9.24 -13.71 -18.97
C ALA A 204 -10.42 -13.03 -18.23
N ALA A 205 -10.27 -12.74 -16.93
CA ALA A 205 -11.31 -12.08 -16.14
C ALA A 205 -11.64 -10.67 -16.69
N VAL A 206 -10.62 -9.89 -17.04
CA VAL A 206 -10.81 -8.57 -17.67
C VAL A 206 -11.57 -8.69 -18.98
N THR A 207 -11.14 -9.62 -19.84
CA THR A 207 -11.75 -9.83 -21.18
C THR A 207 -13.20 -10.30 -21.11
N ALA A 208 -13.55 -11.18 -20.17
CA ALA A 208 -14.89 -11.76 -20.06
C ALA A 208 -15.95 -10.73 -19.65
N VAL A 209 -15.63 -9.82 -18.73
CA VAL A 209 -16.57 -8.79 -18.27
C VAL A 209 -16.76 -7.71 -19.33
N SER A 210 -15.69 -7.33 -20.06
CA SER A 210 -15.80 -6.37 -21.17
C SER A 210 -16.70 -6.84 -22.33
N LYS A 211 -17.04 -8.13 -22.40
CA LYS A 211 -18.00 -8.69 -23.38
C LYS A 211 -19.42 -8.78 -22.85
N THR A 212 -19.61 -8.61 -21.55
CA THR A 212 -20.91 -8.76 -20.86
C THR A 212 -21.54 -7.40 -20.51
N MET A 213 -20.77 -6.32 -20.62
CA MET A 213 -21.25 -4.93 -20.62
C MET A 213 -21.49 -4.45 -22.05
#